data_AF-A0A1Q6A6N5-F1
#
_entry.id   AF-A0A1Q6A6N5-F1
#
_cell.length_a   1.000
_cell.length_b   1.000
_cell.length_c   1.000
_cell.angle_alpha   90.00
_cell.angle_beta   90.00
_cell.angle_gamma   90.00
#
_symmetry.space_group_name_H-M   'P 1'
#
loop_
_entity.id
_entity.type
_entity.pdbx_description
1 polymer ?
#
loop_
_entity_poly.entity_id
_entity_poly.type
_entity_poly.pdbx_seq_one_letter_code
_entity_poly.pdbx_strand_id
1 'polypeptide(L)' 'MLSKELQELEVNGIITRLPLATKPITVSYELSEYGKTLVPVIHIMGAWGRNHRKKIIGSLKVN' A
#
# COMPACT_ATOMS: atom_id res chain seq x y z
N MET A 1 14.33 -1.21 -1.27
CA MET A 1 14.39 0.16 -0.70
C MET A 1 13.09 0.85 -1.07
N LEU A 2 12.49 1.64 -0.16
CA LEU A 2 11.21 2.32 -0.41
C LEU A 2 11.20 3.15 -1.71
N SER A 3 12.32 3.83 -2.02
CA SER A 3 12.47 4.60 -3.26
C SER A 3 12.24 3.79 -4.53
N LYS A 4 12.71 2.53 -4.56
CA LYS A 4 12.51 1.62 -5.70
C LYS A 4 11.04 1.21 -5.83
N GLU A 5 10.40 0.84 -4.73
CA GLU A 5 8.98 0.45 -4.73
C GLU A 5 8.08 1.60 -5.22
N LEU A 6 8.34 2.82 -4.76
CA LEU A 6 7.60 4.01 -5.20
C LEU A 6 7.83 4.29 -6.69
N GLN A 7 9.06 4.16 -7.18
CA GLN A 7 9.37 4.31 -8.60
C GLN A 7 8.63 3.27 -9.46
N GLU A 8 8.58 2.01 -9.01
CA GLU A 8 7.85 0.96 -9.71
C GLU A 8 6.34 1.24 -9.73
N LEU A 9 5.75 1.65 -8.61
CA LEU A 9 4.33 2.03 -8.55
C LEU A 9 4.01 3.24 -9.45
N GLU A 10 4.92 4.21 -9.55
CA GLU A 10 4.78 5.37 -10.42
C GLU A 10 4.82 4.96 -11.91
N VAL A 11 5.81 4.15 -12.32
CA VAL A 11 5.94 3.65 -13.69
C VAL A 11 4.73 2.78 -14.10
N ASN A 12 4.13 2.06 -13.15
CA ASN A 12 2.91 1.28 -13.38
C ASN A 12 1.61 2.09 -13.27
N GLY A 13 1.70 3.42 -13.11
CA GLY A 13 0.54 4.31 -13.07
C GLY A 13 -0.34 4.17 -11.83
N ILE A 14 0.16 3.56 -10.75
CA ILE A 14 -0.58 3.36 -9.49
C ILE A 14 -0.49 4.59 -8.60
N ILE A 15 0.65 5.26 -8.58
CA ILE A 15 0.85 6.50 -7.83
C ILE A 15 1.34 7.62 -8.75
N THR A 16 1.11 8.87 -8.33
CA THR A 16 1.71 10.06 -8.93
C THR A 16 2.71 10.67 -7.96
N ARG A 17 3.77 11.29 -8.50
CA ARG A 17 4.80 11.99 -7.73
C ARG A 17 4.72 13.49 -8.01
N LEU A 18 4.49 14.28 -6.97
CA LEU A 18 4.37 15.73 -7.06
C LEU A 18 5.52 16.42 -6.32
N PRO A 19 6.44 17.12 -7.02
CA PRO A 19 7.45 17.97 -6.39
C PRO A 19 6.79 19.12 -5.63
N LEU A 20 7.29 19.40 -4.42
CA LEU A 20 6.82 20.51 -3.59
C LEU A 20 7.91 21.59 -3.51
N ALA A 21 7.50 22.84 -3.66
CA ALA A 21 8.38 24.02 -3.59
C ALA A 21 8.77 24.38 -2.14
N THR A 22 9.27 23.38 -1.39
CA THR A 22 9.77 23.54 -0.01
C THR A 22 11.29 23.80 -0.01
N LYS A 23 11.84 24.19 1.15
CA LYS A 23 13.29 24.28 1.37
C LYS A 23 13.69 23.37 2.55
N PRO A 24 14.36 22.23 2.32
CA PRO A 24 14.79 21.65 1.04
C PRO A 24 13.61 21.18 0.16
N ILE A 25 13.85 20.94 -1.14
CA ILE A 25 12.82 20.41 -2.05
C ILE A 25 12.35 19.06 -1.53
N THR A 26 11.04 18.90 -1.40
CA THR A 26 10.39 17.65 -0.99
C THR A 26 9.48 17.15 -2.10
N VAL A 27 8.99 15.93 -1.94
CA VAL A 27 8.07 15.28 -2.87
C VAL A 27 6.91 14.71 -2.08
N SER A 28 5.73 14.77 -2.68
CA SER A 28 4.56 14.03 -2.20
C SER A 28 4.20 12.94 -3.20
N TYR A 29 3.64 11.86 -2.69
CA TYR A 29 3.13 10.76 -3.47
C TYR A 29 1.66 10.56 -3.12
N GLU A 30 0.84 10.34 -4.13
CA GLU A 30 -0.59 10.06 -3.95
C GLU A 30 -1.02 8.93 -4.90
N LEU A 31 -2.13 8.25 -4.58
CA LEU A 31 -2.72 7.30 -5.51
C LEU A 31 -3.24 8.05 -6.74
N SER A 32 -2.92 7.53 -7.93
CA SER A 32 -3.56 8.01 -9.16
C SER A 32 -5.05 7.64 -9.16
N GLU A 33 -5.84 8.23 -10.06
CA GLU A 33 -7.25 7.84 -10.23
C GLU A 33 -7.39 6.34 -10.53
N TYR A 34 -6.48 5.78 -11.33
CA TYR A 34 -6.45 4.34 -11.57
C TYR A 34 -6.01 3.55 -10.33
N GLY A 35 -4.99 4.02 -9.60
CA GLY A 35 -4.51 3.39 -8.37
C GLY A 35 -5.56 3.32 -7.27
N LYS A 36 -6.47 4.31 -7.19
CA LYS A 36 -7.63 4.28 -6.27
C LYS A 36 -8.53 3.07 -6.50
N THR A 37 -8.61 2.53 -7.71
CA THR A 37 -9.40 1.32 -8.00
C THR A 37 -8.86 0.06 -7.32
N LEU A 38 -7.58 0.04 -6.90
CA LEU A 38 -6.99 -1.07 -6.13
C LEU A 38 -7.36 -1.08 -4.65
N VAL A 39 -7.81 0.05 -4.11
CA VAL A 39 -8.17 0.20 -2.69
C VAL A 39 -9.12 -0.91 -2.20
N PRO A 40 -10.25 -1.22 -2.87
CA PRO A 40 -11.13 -2.31 -2.43
C PRO A 40 -10.44 -3.68 -2.41
N VAL A 41 -9.57 -3.97 -3.37
CA VAL A 41 -8.81 -5.25 -3.44
C VAL A 41 -7.87 -5.38 -2.24
N ILE A 42 -7.11 -4.33 -1.94
CA ILE A 42 -6.20 -4.30 -0.78
C ILE A 42 -6.98 -4.50 0.52
N HIS A 43 -8.15 -3.88 0.65
CA HIS A 43 -8.99 -4.05 1.84
C HIS A 43 -9.50 -5.49 1.99
N ILE A 44 -9.93 -6.13 0.91
CA ILE A 44 -10.39 -7.52 0.90
C ILE A 44 -9.23 -8.45 1.30
N MET A 45 -8.05 -8.27 0.71
CA MET A 45 -6.85 -9.03 1.06
C MET A 45 -6.49 -8.86 2.54
N GLY A 46 -6.54 -7.63 3.06
CA GLY A 46 -6.29 -7.35 4.46
C GLY A 46 -7.33 -7.99 5.40
N ALA A 47 -8.61 -7.94 5.03
CA ALA A 47 -9.69 -8.59 5.79
C ALA A 47 -9.51 -10.10 5.84
N TRP A 48 -9.23 -10.72 4.69
CA TRP A 48 -8.92 -12.14 4.63
C TRP A 48 -7.69 -12.47 5.48
N GLY A 49 -6.60 -11.71 5.37
CA GLY A 49 -5.37 -11.94 6.14
C GLY A 49 -5.58 -11.88 7.66
N ARG A 50 -6.42 -10.94 8.13
CA ARG A 50 -6.82 -10.88 9.55
C ARG A 50 -7.61 -12.12 9.98
N ASN A 51 -8.57 -12.55 9.17
CA ASN A 51 -9.37 -13.75 9.47
C ASN A 51 -8.51 -15.02 9.43
N HIS A 52 -7.61 -15.13 8.45
CA HIS A 52 -6.66 -16.21 8.34
C HIS A 52 -5.73 -16.27 9.55
N ARG A 53 -5.17 -15.13 9.97
CA ARG A 53 -4.35 -15.03 11.18
C ARG A 53 -5.12 -15.50 12.42
N LYS A 54 -6.39 -15.12 12.58
CA LYS A 54 -7.24 -15.62 13.69
C LYS A 54 -7.39 -17.14 13.63
N LYS A 55 -7.60 -17.71 12.44
CA LYS A 55 -7.72 -19.17 12.26
C LYS A 55 -6.44 -19.90 12.67
N ILE A 56 -5.27 -19.44 12.22
CA ILE A 56 -3.98 -20.12 12.44
C ILE A 56 -3.38 -19.86 13.83
N ILE A 57 -3.41 -18.61 14.32
CA ILE A 57 -2.85 -18.26 15.63
C ILE A 57 -3.85 -18.58 16.75
N GLY A 58 -5.15 -18.45 16.50
CA GLY A 58 -6.18 -18.87 17.45
C GLY A 58 -6.16 -20.38 17.71
N SER A 59 -5.77 -21.20 16.72
CA SER A 59 -5.59 -22.64 16.90
C SER A 59 -4.31 -23.04 17.64
N LEU A 60 -3.36 -22.11 17.86
CA LEU A 60 -2.10 -22.38 18.57
C LEU A 60 -2.18 -22.10 20.08
N LYS A 61 -3.31 -21.59 20.59
CA LYS A 61 -3.53 -21.33 22.03
C LYS A 61 -4.30 -22.44 22.77
N VAL A 62 -4.40 -23.62 22.18
CA VAL A 62 -4.91 -24.82 22.89
C VAL A 62 -3.81 -25.87 22.85
N ASN A 63 -2.96 -25.82 23.86
CA ASN A 63 -2.30 -26.93 24.57
C ASN A 63 -1.29 -26.34 25.55
#